data_AF-A0A1C3XI33-F1
#
_entry.id   AF-A0A1C3XI33-F1
#
_cell.length_a   1.000
_cell.length_b   1.000
_cell.length_c   1.000
_cell.angle_alpha   90.00
_cell.angle_beta   90.00
_cell.angle_gamma   90.00
#
_symmetry.space_group_name_H-M   'P 1'
#
loop_
_entity.id
_entity.type
_entity.pdbx_description
1 polymer ?
#
loop_
_entity_poly.entity_id
_entity_poly.type
_entity_poly.pdbx_seq_one_letter_code
_entity_poly.pdbx_strand_id
1 'polypeptide(L)'
;MTALEDRTIHYIVHGPDGAIRQSGDCALSLLPHYAGIYGEGFKAIEVPADQYRRDIDAHCYVLDGVITSKSAALDVTEYTVRADGFDTVRLALPAGTSVLHAGEIVAIEDNVFEFTTDVLGEHRFSFIAPAGFHHFEVTIHAV
;
A
#
# COMPACT_ATOMS: atom_id res chain seq x y z
N MET A 1 -30.09 -5.05 35.11
CA MET A 1 -29.18 -4.56 34.07
C MET A 1 -29.16 -5.60 32.97
N THR A 2 -29.98 -5.41 31.93
CA THR A 2 -29.92 -6.23 30.71
C THR A 2 -28.54 -6.00 30.08
N ALA A 3 -27.79 -7.07 29.86
CA ALA A 3 -26.60 -7.01 29.04
C ALA A 3 -26.99 -6.32 27.72
N LEU A 4 -26.34 -5.19 27.39
CA LEU A 4 -26.35 -4.77 26.00
C LEU A 4 -25.83 -5.97 25.22
N GLU A 5 -26.63 -6.49 24.30
CA GLU A 5 -26.16 -7.52 23.37
C GLU A 5 -24.86 -7.02 22.75
N ASP A 6 -23.83 -7.84 22.81
CA ASP A 6 -22.52 -7.53 22.25
C ASP A 6 -22.66 -7.47 20.73
N ARG A 7 -22.95 -6.26 20.23
CA ARG A 7 -23.34 -6.05 18.84
C ARG A 7 -22.19 -6.40 17.90
N THR A 8 -22.54 -6.94 16.74
CA THR A 8 -21.61 -7.08 15.62
C THR A 8 -21.29 -5.70 15.06
N ILE A 9 -20.00 -5.43 14.85
CA ILE A 9 -19.47 -4.21 14.23
C ILE A 9 -18.59 -4.57 13.04
N HIS A 10 -18.46 -3.62 12.12
CA HIS A 10 -17.38 -3.65 11.14
C HIS A 10 -16.12 -3.07 11.76
N TYR A 11 -14.97 -3.65 11.46
CA TYR A 11 -13.70 -3.16 11.97
C TYR A 11 -12.62 -3.20 10.90
N ILE A 12 -11.57 -2.42 11.16
CA ILE A 12 -10.28 -2.55 10.50
C ILE A 12 -9.17 -2.66 11.55
N VAL A 13 -8.09 -3.34 11.19
CA VAL A 13 -6.81 -3.29 11.90
C VAL A 13 -5.80 -2.60 11.00
N HIS A 14 -5.14 -1.56 11.51
CA HIS A 14 -4.11 -0.84 10.78
C HIS A 14 -2.80 -0.74 11.56
N GLY A 15 -1.69 -0.71 10.82
CA GLY A 15 -0.36 -0.53 11.38
C GLY A 15 -0.06 0.93 11.73
N PRO A 16 1.13 1.19 12.32
CA PRO A 16 1.60 2.55 12.60
C PRO A 16 1.88 3.35 11.32
N ASP A 17 2.08 2.66 10.19
CA ASP A 17 2.21 3.24 8.85
C ASP A 17 0.87 3.64 8.22
N GLY A 18 -0.25 3.40 8.92
CA GLY A 18 -1.60 3.67 8.45
C GLY A 18 -2.15 2.63 7.47
N ALA A 19 -1.35 1.65 7.02
CA ALA A 19 -1.86 0.64 6.11
C ALA A 19 -2.78 -0.36 6.85
N ILE A 20 -3.94 -0.62 6.25
CA ILE A 20 -4.91 -1.56 6.78
C ILE A 20 -4.40 -2.98 6.48
N ARG A 21 -4.33 -3.83 7.51
CA ARG A 21 -3.90 -5.23 7.41
C ARG A 21 -5.05 -6.23 7.48
N GLN A 22 -6.18 -5.79 8.03
CA GLN A 22 -7.37 -6.61 8.15
C GLN A 22 -8.60 -5.73 8.14
N SER A 23 -9.67 -6.24 7.55
CA SER A 23 -11.01 -5.72 7.69
C SER A 23 -11.98 -6.88 7.94
N GLY A 24 -13.11 -6.63 8.60
CA GLY A 24 -14.08 -7.70 8.86
C GLY A 24 -15.19 -7.32 9.82
N ASP A 25 -15.89 -8.34 10.29
CA ASP A 25 -16.99 -8.25 11.25
C ASP A 25 -16.60 -8.95 12.55
N CYS A 26 -16.84 -8.33 13.70
CA CYS A 26 -16.64 -8.97 15.00
C CYS A 26 -17.63 -8.44 16.05
N ALA A 27 -17.75 -9.14 17.17
CA ALA A 27 -18.46 -8.61 18.32
C ALA A 27 -17.65 -7.45 18.93
N LEU A 28 -18.31 -6.36 19.34
CA LEU A 28 -17.64 -5.15 19.85
C LEU A 28 -16.67 -5.46 21.00
N SER A 29 -16.99 -6.41 21.87
CA SER A 29 -16.11 -6.82 22.97
C SER A 29 -14.77 -7.41 22.50
N LEU A 30 -14.71 -7.94 21.29
CA LEU A 30 -13.52 -8.56 20.70
C LEU A 30 -12.60 -7.55 20.01
N LEU A 31 -13.07 -6.34 19.72
CA LEU A 31 -12.30 -5.34 18.96
C LEU A 31 -10.88 -5.09 19.52
N PRO A 32 -10.67 -4.91 20.84
CA PRO A 32 -9.32 -4.69 21.38
C PRO A 32 -8.36 -5.87 21.18
N HIS A 33 -8.89 -7.09 21.05
CA HIS A 33 -8.09 -8.29 20.87
C HIS A 33 -7.47 -8.37 19.46
N TYR A 34 -8.16 -7.86 18.44
CA TYR A 34 -7.68 -7.93 17.05
C TYR A 34 -6.41 -7.12 16.81
N ALA A 35 -6.27 -5.96 17.44
CA ALA A 35 -5.01 -5.19 17.39
C ALA A 35 -3.84 -5.99 17.99
N GLY A 36 -4.10 -6.69 19.10
CA GLY A 36 -3.10 -7.50 19.81
C GLY A 36 -2.55 -8.67 19.01
N ILE A 37 -3.27 -9.17 17.99
CA ILE A 37 -2.80 -10.26 17.11
C ILE A 37 -1.57 -9.83 16.29
N TYR A 38 -1.52 -8.56 15.87
CA TYR A 38 -0.46 -8.02 15.02
C TYR A 38 0.73 -7.47 15.81
N GLY A 39 0.57 -7.24 17.11
CA GLY A 39 1.62 -6.77 18.01
C GLY A 39 1.60 -5.25 18.24
N GLU A 40 2.73 -4.72 18.69
CA GLU A 40 2.85 -3.33 19.13
C GLU A 40 2.62 -2.33 17.99
N GLY A 41 1.95 -1.20 18.30
CA GLY A 41 1.70 -0.11 17.36
C GLY A 41 0.48 -0.31 16.45
N PHE A 42 -0.08 -1.52 16.39
CA PHE A 42 -1.32 -1.77 15.67
C PHE A 42 -2.54 -1.26 16.44
N LYS A 43 -3.56 -0.82 15.69
CA LYS A 43 -4.83 -0.36 16.24
C LYS A 43 -5.98 -1.02 15.53
N ALA A 44 -7.02 -1.36 16.29
CA ALA A 44 -8.29 -1.83 15.77
C ALA A 44 -9.34 -0.74 16.03
N ILE A 45 -10.08 -0.35 15.00
CA ILE A 45 -11.13 0.66 15.09
C ILE A 45 -12.44 0.14 14.49
N GLU A 46 -13.55 0.56 15.07
CA GLU A 46 -14.87 0.36 14.49
C GLU A 46 -15.02 1.24 13.24
N VAL A 47 -15.58 0.67 12.17
CA VAL A 47 -15.86 1.38 10.92
C VAL A 47 -17.37 1.57 10.79
N PRO A 48 -17.85 2.81 10.60
CA PRO A 48 -19.25 3.06 10.29
C PRO A 48 -19.72 2.28 9.06
N ALA A 49 -20.94 1.73 9.09
CA ALA A 49 -21.46 0.86 8.02
C ALA A 49 -21.55 1.56 6.65
N ASP A 50 -21.72 2.88 6.63
CA ASP A 50 -21.73 3.70 5.42
C ASP A 50 -20.32 3.90 4.81
N GLN A 51 -19.27 3.66 5.59
CA GLN A 51 -17.87 3.75 5.16
C GLN A 51 -17.24 2.36 4.91
N TYR A 52 -17.82 1.30 5.47
CA TYR A 52 -17.26 -0.03 5.37
C TYR A 52 -17.43 -0.64 3.97
N ARG A 53 -16.35 -1.23 3.47
CA ARG A 53 -16.34 -2.11 2.30
C ARG A 53 -15.48 -3.32 2.64
N ARG A 54 -15.83 -4.49 2.08
CA ARG A 54 -15.10 -5.73 2.36
C ARG A 54 -13.65 -5.69 1.86
N ASP A 55 -13.37 -4.86 0.86
CA ASP A 55 -12.06 -4.61 0.25
C ASP A 55 -11.46 -3.25 0.65
N ILE A 56 -11.88 -2.69 1.78
CA ILE A 56 -11.42 -1.38 2.26
C ILE A 56 -9.89 -1.29 2.39
N ASP A 57 -9.21 -2.38 2.68
CA ASP A 57 -7.75 -2.47 2.76
C ASP A 57 -7.05 -2.30 1.40
N ALA A 58 -7.71 -2.67 0.31
CA ALA A 58 -7.20 -2.47 -1.04
C ALA A 58 -7.25 -1.00 -1.45
N HIS A 59 -8.26 -0.25 -0.97
CA HIS A 59 -8.59 1.09 -1.46
C HIS A 59 -8.33 2.23 -0.49
N CYS A 60 -8.17 1.93 0.79
CA CYS A 60 -8.05 2.94 1.84
C CYS A 60 -6.85 2.67 2.76
N TYR A 61 -6.49 3.70 3.50
CA TYR A 61 -5.54 3.67 4.59
C TYR A 61 -6.05 4.57 5.73
N VAL A 62 -5.36 4.57 6.87
CA VAL A 62 -5.71 5.42 8.01
C VAL A 62 -4.68 6.53 8.13
N LEU A 63 -5.14 7.78 8.01
CA LEU A 63 -4.36 8.99 8.27
C LEU A 63 -4.95 9.69 9.48
N ASP A 64 -4.17 9.84 10.57
CA ASP A 64 -4.60 10.50 11.80
C ASP A 64 -5.95 9.98 12.36
N GLY A 65 -6.19 8.68 12.21
CA GLY A 65 -7.43 8.01 12.65
C GLY A 65 -8.59 8.11 11.66
N VAL A 66 -8.40 8.76 10.51
CA VAL A 66 -9.41 8.92 9.46
C VAL A 66 -9.15 7.93 8.32
N ILE A 67 -10.18 7.19 7.93
CA ILE A 67 -10.15 6.32 6.75
C ILE A 67 -10.10 7.20 5.51
N THR A 68 -9.02 7.09 4.75
CA THR A 68 -8.70 7.94 3.61
C THR A 68 -8.48 7.08 2.37
N SER A 69 -8.96 7.51 1.21
CA SER A 69 -8.74 6.81 -0.06
C SER A 69 -7.28 6.89 -0.49
N LYS A 70 -6.77 5.79 -1.04
CA LYS A 70 -5.46 5.75 -1.69
C LYS A 70 -5.47 6.54 -2.99
N SER A 71 -4.30 7.06 -3.35
CA SER A 71 -4.05 7.72 -4.64
C SER A 71 -3.17 6.85 -5.54
N ALA A 72 -3.12 7.16 -6.83
CA ALA A 72 -2.08 6.62 -7.70
C ALA A 72 -0.71 7.21 -7.30
N ALA A 73 0.33 6.38 -7.28
CA ALA A 73 1.70 6.84 -7.02
C ALA A 73 2.33 7.52 -8.24
N LEU A 74 1.92 7.09 -9.44
CA LEU A 74 2.35 7.60 -10.74
C LEU A 74 1.16 7.60 -11.70
N ASP A 75 1.09 8.61 -12.55
CA ASP A 75 0.08 8.69 -13.63
C ASP A 75 0.51 7.91 -14.88
N VAL A 76 1.82 7.73 -15.08
CA VAL A 76 2.42 7.06 -16.23
C VAL A 76 3.27 5.89 -15.76
N THR A 77 2.97 4.72 -16.30
CA THR A 77 3.62 3.44 -15.95
C THR A 77 4.29 2.76 -17.13
N GLU A 78 4.29 3.38 -18.31
CA GLU A 78 4.93 2.86 -19.52
C GLU A 78 5.93 3.89 -20.06
N TYR A 79 7.16 3.45 -20.32
CA TYR A 79 8.24 4.30 -20.79
C TYR A 79 8.97 3.64 -21.96
N THR A 80 9.61 4.44 -22.81
CA THR A 80 10.49 3.95 -23.87
C THR A 80 11.84 4.62 -23.72
N VAL A 81 12.91 3.83 -23.78
CA VAL A 81 14.31 4.27 -23.63
C VAL A 81 15.16 3.63 -24.71
N ARG A 82 16.25 4.27 -25.11
CA ARG A 82 17.23 3.63 -26.00
C ARG A 82 18.03 2.59 -25.23
N ALA A 83 18.21 1.42 -25.84
CA ALA A 83 19.10 0.37 -25.31
C ALA A 83 20.59 0.67 -25.62
N ASP A 84 21.07 1.86 -25.26
CA ASP A 84 22.45 2.31 -25.53
C ASP A 84 23.35 2.35 -24.28
N GLY A 85 22.80 2.02 -23.11
CA GLY A 85 23.51 2.06 -21.82
C GLY A 85 23.75 3.47 -21.27
N PHE A 86 23.18 4.50 -21.89
CA PHE A 86 23.30 5.90 -21.47
C PHE A 86 21.95 6.55 -21.20
N ASP A 87 20.96 6.29 -22.07
CA ASP A 87 19.61 6.81 -21.90
C ASP A 87 18.99 6.25 -20.61
N THR A 88 18.22 7.09 -19.91
CA THR A 88 17.82 6.81 -18.53
C THR A 88 16.37 7.22 -18.28
N VAL A 89 15.59 6.30 -17.70
CA VAL A 89 14.27 6.61 -17.13
C VAL A 89 14.45 7.01 -15.67
N ARG A 90 13.88 8.15 -15.29
CA ARG A 90 13.87 8.67 -13.91
C ARG A 90 12.44 8.88 -13.44
N LEU A 91 12.09 8.27 -12.32
CA LEU A 91 10.75 8.35 -11.73
C LEU A 91 10.85 8.94 -10.32
N ALA A 92 10.14 10.04 -10.07
CA ALA A 92 9.94 10.52 -8.72
C ALA A 92 8.82 9.71 -8.06
N LEU A 93 9.10 9.11 -6.91
CA LEU A 93 8.22 8.19 -6.21
C LEU A 93 7.85 8.74 -4.82
N PRO A 94 6.71 8.31 -4.24
CA PRO A 94 6.40 8.64 -2.86
C PRO A 94 7.47 8.13 -1.87
N ALA A 95 7.67 8.85 -0.79
CA ALA A 95 8.68 8.49 0.21
C ALA A 95 8.35 7.18 0.93
N GLY A 96 9.33 6.29 1.02
CA GLY A 96 9.16 4.93 1.56
C GLY A 96 8.68 3.90 0.53
N THR A 97 8.75 4.22 -0.77
CA THR A 97 8.52 3.24 -1.84
C THR A 97 9.69 2.26 -1.93
N SER A 98 9.37 0.99 -2.19
CA SER A 98 10.35 -0.06 -2.48
C SER A 98 10.05 -0.71 -3.83
N VAL A 99 11.04 -1.36 -4.44
CA VAL A 99 10.90 -2.13 -5.68
C VAL A 99 11.25 -3.59 -5.44
N LEU A 100 10.51 -4.51 -6.09
CA LEU A 100 10.88 -5.91 -6.15
C LEU A 100 11.93 -6.11 -7.24
N HIS A 101 13.15 -6.48 -6.85
CA HIS A 101 14.26 -6.73 -7.76
C HIS A 101 14.93 -8.05 -7.42
N ALA A 102 15.07 -8.95 -8.41
CA ALA A 102 15.67 -10.28 -8.24
C ALA A 102 15.07 -11.13 -7.08
N GLY A 103 13.78 -10.95 -6.79
CA GLY A 103 13.08 -11.64 -5.70
C GLY A 103 13.25 -10.98 -4.32
N GLU A 104 13.98 -9.87 -4.24
CA GLU A 104 14.19 -9.12 -3.01
C GLU A 104 13.47 -7.76 -3.05
N ILE A 105 13.01 -7.29 -1.88
CA ILE A 105 12.42 -5.96 -1.74
C ILE A 105 13.55 -4.98 -1.43
N VAL A 106 13.79 -4.03 -2.34
CA VAL A 106 14.84 -3.02 -2.22
C VAL A 106 14.19 -1.66 -1.99
N ALA A 107 14.58 -0.97 -0.92
CA ALA A 107 14.09 0.36 -0.60
C ALA A 107 14.68 1.42 -1.55
N ILE A 108 13.89 2.44 -1.89
CA ILE A 108 14.33 3.57 -2.72
C ILE A 108 14.55 4.78 -1.80
N GLU A 109 15.80 5.04 -1.45
CA GLU A 109 16.16 5.98 -0.38
C GLU A 109 15.96 7.45 -0.75
N ASP A 110 16.24 7.84 -2.00
CA ASP A 110 16.14 9.23 -2.46
C ASP A 110 14.80 9.57 -3.11
N ASN A 111 13.81 8.68 -2.99
CA ASN A 111 12.50 8.81 -3.62
C ASN A 111 12.57 8.94 -5.16
N VAL A 112 13.69 8.53 -5.76
CA VAL A 112 13.88 8.53 -7.21
C VAL A 112 14.34 7.14 -7.64
N PHE A 113 13.60 6.55 -8.58
CA PHE A 113 14.02 5.35 -9.28
C PHE A 113 14.72 5.74 -10.59
N GLU A 114 15.93 5.21 -10.81
CA GLU A 114 16.68 5.39 -12.05
C GLU A 114 16.94 4.04 -12.72
N PHE A 115 16.70 3.97 -14.03
CA PHE A 115 16.96 2.77 -14.82
C PHE A 115 17.62 3.15 -16.15
N THR A 116 18.73 2.46 -16.46
CA THR A 116 19.45 2.53 -17.73
C THR A 116 19.77 1.10 -18.17
N THR A 117 19.81 0.86 -19.48
CA THR A 117 20.11 -0.47 -20.02
C THR A 117 20.69 -0.38 -21.43
N ASP A 118 21.56 -1.33 -21.76
CA ASP A 118 22.02 -1.65 -23.11
C ASP A 118 21.34 -2.92 -23.66
N VAL A 119 20.36 -3.46 -22.93
CA VAL A 119 19.63 -4.69 -23.28
C VAL A 119 18.26 -4.34 -23.83
N LEU A 120 18.05 -4.68 -25.11
CA LEU A 120 16.76 -4.56 -25.79
C LEU A 120 15.67 -5.42 -25.12
N GLY A 121 14.44 -4.92 -25.14
CA GLY A 121 13.25 -5.65 -24.69
C GLY A 121 12.44 -4.92 -23.62
N GLU A 122 11.52 -5.65 -22.99
CA GLU A 122 10.68 -5.13 -21.90
C GLU A 122 11.32 -5.40 -20.54
N HIS A 123 11.42 -4.35 -19.72
CA HIS A 123 11.85 -4.42 -18.33
C HIS A 123 10.69 -4.02 -17.43
N ARG A 124 10.29 -4.90 -16.51
CA ARG A 124 9.14 -4.67 -15.61
C ARG A 124 9.58 -4.58 -14.17
N PHE A 125 9.05 -3.59 -13.47
CA PHE A 125 9.39 -3.29 -12.09
C PHE A 125 8.11 -3.16 -11.26
N SER A 126 7.92 -4.04 -10.27
CA SER A 126 6.80 -3.96 -9.34
C SER A 126 7.21 -3.14 -8.10
N PHE A 127 6.43 -2.12 -7.77
CA PHE A 127 6.70 -1.20 -6.67
C PHE A 127 5.70 -1.39 -5.54
N ILE A 128 6.23 -1.44 -4.32
CA ILE A 128 5.49 -1.46 -3.07
C ILE A 128 5.48 -0.02 -2.54
N ALA A 129 4.38 0.67 -2.81
CA ALA A 129 4.16 2.04 -2.38
C ALA A 129 3.74 2.12 -0.89
N PRO A 130 3.95 3.28 -0.23
CA PRO A 130 3.44 3.55 1.11
C PRO A 130 1.92 3.47 1.19
N ALA A 131 1.37 3.37 2.42
CA ALA A 131 -0.05 3.12 2.68
C ALA A 131 -1.02 4.03 1.91
N GLY A 132 -0.66 5.30 1.70
CA GLY A 132 -1.47 6.29 0.98
C GLY A 132 -1.60 6.06 -0.53
N PHE A 133 -0.88 5.09 -1.08
CA PHE A 133 -0.80 4.85 -2.52
C PHE A 133 -1.09 3.40 -2.88
N HIS A 134 -1.63 3.20 -4.08
CA HIS A 134 -1.71 1.87 -4.67
C HIS A 134 -0.31 1.36 -5.03
N HIS A 135 -0.06 0.07 -4.79
CA HIS A 135 1.07 -0.61 -5.41
C HIS A 135 0.89 -0.60 -6.93
N PHE A 136 1.99 -0.53 -7.67
CA PHE A 136 1.97 -0.32 -9.12
C PHE A 136 3.12 -1.06 -9.79
N GLU A 137 3.03 -1.23 -11.10
CA GLU A 137 4.09 -1.78 -11.94
C GLU A 137 4.48 -0.75 -12.99
N VAL A 138 5.77 -0.66 -13.31
CA VAL A 138 6.28 0.14 -14.42
C VAL A 138 6.89 -0.78 -15.46
N THR A 139 6.55 -0.57 -16.72
CA THR A 139 7.15 -1.24 -17.87
C THR A 139 8.01 -0.25 -18.66
N ILE A 140 9.26 -0.61 -18.92
CA ILE A 140 10.20 0.16 -19.72
C ILE A 140 10.54 -0.64 -20.98
N HIS A 141 10.21 -0.09 -22.14
CA HIS A 141 10.54 -0.64 -23.45
C HIS A 141 11.91 -0.11 -23.88
N ALA A 142 12.92 -0.97 -23.90
CA ALA A 142 14.26 -0.66 -24.38
C ALA A 142 14.35 -1.01 -25.88
N VAL A 143 14.52 0.02 -26.72
CA VAL A 143 14.49 -0.07 -28.19
C VAL A 143 15.79 0.38 -28.85
#